data_AF-A0A9W9Y3R4-F1
#
_entry.id   AF-A0A9W9Y3R4-F1
#
_cell.length_a   1.000
_cell.length_b   1.000
_cell.length_c   1.000
_cell.angle_alpha   90.00
_cell.angle_beta   90.00
_cell.angle_gamma   90.00
#
_symmetry.space_group_name_H-M   'P 1'
#
loop_
_entity.id
_entity.type
_entity.pdbx_description
1 polymer ?
#
loop_
_entity_poly.entity_id
_entity_poly.type
_entity_poly.pdbx_seq_one_letter_code
_entity_poly.pdbx_strand_id
1 'polypeptide(L)'
;MSRPEDILPPDLFYNDNESRKYTKSSRIRNIQASMTSRALELLDLKSPSFILDLGCGSGLSGEMLSEVEHEDGGPHTWIGMDISPSMLDVALQREVEGDLFLADIGQGVPFRPGTFDAAISISAIQWLCNAESSDVSPEGRLRRFFEGLYASLRRGGRAVCQFYPKNDVQRSMISGAAIKAGFGAGILEDDPGTKSSKLYLVLTVGGGGLPGDITGVVNGMDDVSVLDARRKATEINNARGPPRKGDKAWILNKKEQMAKKGKVVKASSRYTGRKRRIAF
;
A
#
# COMPACT_ATOMS: atom_id res chain seq x y z
N MET A 1 -5.94 -17.00 -21.43
CA MET A 1 -4.54 -17.33 -21.05
C MET A 1 -4.54 -17.53 -19.55
N SER A 2 -3.90 -18.59 -19.05
CA SER A 2 -3.74 -18.83 -17.60
C SER A 2 -2.86 -17.73 -16.99
N ARG A 3 -3.08 -17.44 -15.70
CA ARG A 3 -2.28 -16.49 -14.92
C ARG A 3 -0.87 -17.07 -14.71
N PRO A 4 0.22 -16.31 -14.92
CA PRO A 4 1.58 -16.77 -14.63
C PRO A 4 1.73 -17.35 -13.22
N GLU A 5 1.07 -16.74 -12.24
CA GLU A 5 1.10 -17.11 -10.83
C GLU A 5 0.50 -18.49 -10.55
N ASP A 6 -0.34 -19.01 -11.46
CA ASP A 6 -0.94 -20.35 -11.35
C ASP A 6 -0.06 -21.44 -12.00
N ILE A 7 1.05 -21.07 -12.68
CA ILE A 7 1.87 -21.98 -13.50
C ILE A 7 3.15 -22.36 -12.77
N LEU A 8 3.98 -21.37 -12.45
CA LEU A 8 5.29 -21.57 -11.82
C LEU A 8 5.63 -20.37 -10.91
N PRO A 9 6.49 -20.56 -9.91
CA PRO A 9 7.19 -19.48 -9.20
C PRO A 9 7.79 -18.43 -10.14
N PRO A 10 7.88 -17.16 -9.75
CA PRO A 10 8.33 -16.08 -10.63
C PRO A 10 9.78 -16.24 -11.12
N ASP A 11 10.67 -16.77 -10.27
CA ASP A 11 12.08 -17.08 -10.58
C ASP A 11 12.23 -18.21 -11.62
N LEU A 12 11.27 -19.14 -11.67
CA LEU A 12 11.24 -20.23 -12.63
C LEU A 12 10.40 -19.93 -13.88
N PHE A 13 9.33 -19.15 -13.74
CA PHE A 13 8.43 -18.76 -14.81
C PHE A 13 9.16 -17.90 -15.84
N TYR A 14 9.83 -16.85 -15.38
CA TYR A 14 10.64 -15.97 -16.21
C TYR A 14 12.06 -16.53 -16.37
N ASN A 15 12.17 -17.62 -17.13
CA ASN A 15 13.46 -18.14 -17.61
C ASN A 15 13.99 -17.29 -18.79
N ASP A 16 15.16 -17.65 -19.32
CA ASP A 16 15.84 -16.92 -20.41
C ASP A 16 14.97 -16.69 -21.64
N ASN A 17 14.12 -17.65 -22.00
CA ASN A 17 13.26 -17.55 -23.17
C ASN A 17 12.05 -16.65 -22.90
N GLU A 18 11.34 -16.90 -21.80
CA GLU A 18 10.15 -16.12 -21.44
C GLU A 18 10.50 -14.66 -21.11
N SER A 19 11.63 -14.40 -20.46
CA SER A 19 12.12 -13.04 -20.17
C SER A 19 12.41 -12.24 -21.44
N ARG A 20 13.05 -12.87 -22.44
CA ARG A 20 13.33 -12.23 -23.74
C ARG A 20 12.05 -12.00 -24.54
N LYS A 21 11.12 -12.95 -24.57
CA LYS A 21 9.81 -12.79 -25.23
C LYS A 21 9.00 -11.66 -24.59
N TYR A 22 8.93 -11.64 -23.27
CA TYR A 22 8.23 -10.62 -22.50
C TYR A 22 8.75 -9.22 -22.87
N THR A 23 10.07 -9.06 -22.84
CA THR A 23 10.73 -7.76 -23.07
C THR A 23 10.67 -7.30 -24.53
N LYS A 24 10.72 -8.22 -25.51
CA LYS A 24 10.62 -7.88 -26.94
C LYS A 24 9.20 -7.59 -27.41
N SER A 25 8.18 -8.00 -26.66
CA SER A 25 6.79 -7.81 -27.04
C SER A 25 6.40 -6.33 -26.95
N SER A 26 6.15 -5.70 -28.11
CA SER A 26 5.71 -4.31 -28.19
C SER A 26 4.42 -4.05 -27.41
N ARG A 27 3.49 -5.02 -27.42
CA ARG A 27 2.27 -4.96 -26.63
C ARG A 27 2.55 -4.89 -25.13
N ILE A 28 3.47 -5.73 -24.63
CA ILE A 28 3.82 -5.76 -23.21
C ILE A 28 4.53 -4.46 -22.83
N ARG A 29 5.50 -4.02 -23.64
CA ARG A 29 6.20 -2.74 -23.43
C ARG A 29 5.22 -1.57 -23.32
N ASN A 30 4.26 -1.46 -24.23
CA ASN A 30 3.26 -0.38 -24.20
C ASN A 30 2.37 -0.43 -22.94
N ILE A 31 1.98 -1.63 -22.51
CA ILE A 31 1.18 -1.80 -21.29
C ILE A 31 2.00 -1.43 -20.05
N GLN A 32 3.25 -1.92 -19.94
CA GLN A 32 4.15 -1.60 -18.83
C GLN A 32 4.47 -0.10 -18.78
N ALA A 33 4.72 0.53 -19.94
CA ALA A 33 4.93 1.97 -20.02
C ALA A 33 3.70 2.73 -19.52
N SER A 34 2.51 2.44 -20.04
CA SER A 34 1.27 3.10 -19.61
C SER A 34 1.02 2.98 -18.10
N MET A 35 1.23 1.80 -17.51
CA MET A 35 1.05 1.59 -16.08
C MET A 35 2.12 2.30 -15.24
N THR A 36 3.35 2.37 -15.74
CA THR A 36 4.45 3.06 -15.05
C THR A 36 4.25 4.57 -15.08
N SER A 37 3.84 5.14 -16.23
CA SER A 37 3.49 6.56 -16.35
C SER A 37 2.37 6.92 -15.38
N ARG A 38 1.31 6.09 -15.34
CA ARG A 38 0.21 6.29 -14.40
C ARG A 38 0.65 6.22 -12.94
N ALA A 39 1.54 5.30 -12.61
CA ALA A 39 2.09 5.21 -11.25
C ALA A 39 2.96 6.43 -10.89
N LEU A 40 3.72 6.99 -11.84
CA LEU A 40 4.48 8.23 -11.66
C LEU A 40 3.56 9.44 -11.42
N GLU A 41 2.44 9.55 -12.16
CA GLU A 41 1.41 10.57 -11.89
C GLU A 41 0.87 10.48 -10.47
N LEU A 42 0.58 9.26 -9.99
CA LEU A 42 0.07 9.02 -8.64
C LEU A 42 1.14 9.25 -7.55
N LEU A 43 2.41 9.02 -7.89
CA LEU A 43 3.54 9.37 -7.03
C LEU A 43 3.77 10.87 -6.96
N ASP A 44 3.33 11.65 -7.95
CA ASP A 44 3.24 13.13 -7.93
C ASP A 44 4.54 13.80 -7.43
N LEU A 45 5.69 13.29 -7.86
CA LEU A 45 7.01 13.79 -7.46
C LEU A 45 7.27 15.16 -8.11
N LYS A 46 7.94 16.06 -7.39
CA LYS A 46 8.15 17.46 -7.82
C LYS A 46 9.62 17.80 -8.05
N SER A 47 10.51 16.85 -7.82
CA SER A 47 11.94 17.02 -7.92
C SER A 47 12.62 15.66 -8.09
N PRO A 48 13.84 15.63 -8.67
CA PRO A 48 14.66 14.43 -8.70
C PRO A 48 14.63 13.72 -7.35
N SER A 49 14.39 12.41 -7.39
CA SER A 49 14.05 11.60 -6.23
C SER A 49 14.81 10.29 -6.32
N PHE A 50 15.08 9.67 -5.17
CA PHE A 50 15.67 8.35 -5.10
C PHE A 50 14.57 7.29 -4.92
N ILE A 51 14.40 6.43 -5.94
CA ILE A 51 13.26 5.53 -6.07
C ILE A 51 13.67 4.07 -5.93
N LEU A 52 12.86 3.27 -5.23
CA LEU A 52 12.96 1.81 -5.23
C LEU A 52 11.94 1.20 -6.20
N ASP A 53 12.41 0.50 -7.24
CA ASP A 53 11.57 -0.27 -8.18
C ASP A 53 11.52 -1.75 -7.76
N LEU A 54 10.36 -2.16 -7.27
CA LEU A 54 10.12 -3.48 -6.67
C LEU A 54 9.49 -4.43 -7.69
N GLY A 55 10.20 -5.50 -8.03
CA GLY A 55 9.89 -6.36 -9.17
C GLY A 55 10.23 -5.67 -10.49
N CYS A 56 11.43 -5.09 -10.57
CA CYS A 56 11.85 -4.24 -11.69
C CYS A 56 11.98 -5.01 -13.02
N GLY A 57 12.01 -6.34 -12.98
CA GLY A 57 12.07 -7.20 -14.14
C GLY A 57 13.24 -6.86 -15.06
N SER A 58 12.94 -6.70 -16.35
CA SER A 58 13.91 -6.33 -17.38
C SER A 58 14.15 -4.81 -17.50
N GLY A 59 13.83 -4.06 -16.45
CA GLY A 59 14.10 -2.63 -16.33
C GLY A 59 13.15 -1.71 -17.10
N LEU A 60 12.02 -2.22 -17.61
CA LEU A 60 11.06 -1.40 -18.39
C LEU A 60 10.48 -0.22 -17.59
N SER A 61 10.18 -0.43 -16.31
CA SER A 61 9.72 0.64 -15.42
C SER A 61 10.87 1.59 -15.07
N GLY A 62 12.04 1.04 -14.72
CA GLY A 62 13.23 1.79 -14.37
C GLY A 62 13.76 2.73 -15.45
N GLU A 63 13.77 2.32 -16.72
CA GLU A 63 14.13 3.21 -17.85
C GLU A 63 13.26 4.47 -17.84
N MET A 64 11.95 4.33 -17.62
CA MET A 64 11.07 5.50 -17.58
C MET A 64 11.32 6.38 -16.35
N LEU A 65 11.86 5.84 -15.25
CA LEU A 65 12.26 6.66 -14.09
C LEU A 65 13.46 7.55 -14.43
N SER A 66 14.42 6.99 -15.19
CA SER A 66 15.60 7.71 -15.68
C SER A 66 15.24 8.76 -16.75
N GLU A 67 14.23 8.49 -17.58
CA GLU A 67 13.82 9.35 -18.70
C GLU A 67 12.82 10.46 -18.30
N VAL A 68 12.42 10.57 -17.03
CA VAL A 68 11.54 11.68 -16.60
C VAL A 68 12.29 13.01 -16.75
N GLU A 69 11.70 13.95 -17.48
CA GLU A 69 12.29 15.27 -17.71
C GLU A 69 12.32 16.14 -16.44
N HIS A 70 13.22 17.12 -16.42
CA HIS A 70 13.36 18.04 -15.28
C HIS A 70 12.09 18.84 -14.96
N GLU A 71 11.31 19.21 -15.98
CA GLU A 71 10.06 19.95 -15.82
C GLU A 71 8.96 19.12 -15.16
N ASP A 72 9.02 17.78 -15.32
CA ASP A 72 8.10 16.81 -14.72
C ASP A 72 8.63 16.25 -13.39
N GLY A 73 9.74 16.81 -12.88
CA GLY A 73 10.33 16.44 -11.58
C GLY A 73 11.37 15.32 -11.64
N GLY A 74 11.86 14.93 -12.81
CA GLY A 74 12.96 13.99 -12.99
C GLY A 74 14.32 14.66 -13.28
N PRO A 75 15.32 13.90 -13.77
CA PRO A 75 15.35 12.44 -13.85
C PRO A 75 15.50 11.83 -12.45
N HIS A 76 15.06 10.59 -12.27
CA HIS A 76 15.13 9.91 -10.98
C HIS A 76 16.31 8.93 -10.96
N THR A 77 17.00 8.88 -9.81
CA THR A 77 17.94 7.79 -9.53
C THR A 77 17.15 6.65 -8.90
N TRP A 78 17.44 5.41 -9.27
CA TRP A 78 16.66 4.28 -8.78
C TRP A 78 17.49 3.02 -8.54
N ILE A 79 16.97 2.16 -7.66
CA ILE A 79 17.44 0.80 -7.44
C ILE A 79 16.30 -0.16 -7.79
N GLY A 80 16.59 -1.17 -8.60
CA GLY A 80 15.67 -2.25 -8.95
C GLY A 80 15.92 -3.52 -8.13
N MET A 81 14.85 -4.15 -7.65
CA MET A 81 14.90 -5.49 -7.06
C MET A 81 14.05 -6.45 -7.89
N ASP A 82 14.59 -7.60 -8.29
CA ASP A 82 13.82 -8.68 -8.90
C ASP A 82 14.33 -10.05 -8.44
N ILE A 83 13.45 -11.05 -8.45
CA ILE A 83 13.78 -12.42 -8.05
C ILE A 83 14.29 -13.26 -9.23
N SER A 84 13.99 -12.87 -10.47
CA SER A 84 14.38 -13.61 -11.67
C SER A 84 15.77 -13.16 -12.16
N PRO A 85 16.78 -14.05 -12.13
CA PRO A 85 18.09 -13.76 -12.70
C PRO A 85 18.01 -13.47 -14.21
N SER A 86 17.15 -14.17 -14.94
CA SER A 86 16.99 -13.98 -16.39
C SER A 86 16.38 -12.62 -16.75
N MET A 87 15.46 -12.09 -15.93
CA MET A 87 14.93 -10.74 -16.12
C MET A 87 16.02 -9.69 -15.89
N LEU A 88 16.82 -9.84 -14.84
CA LEU A 88 17.93 -8.95 -14.54
C LEU A 88 19.05 -9.01 -15.59
N ASP A 89 19.36 -10.19 -16.15
CA ASP A 89 20.29 -10.33 -17.27
C ASP A 89 19.82 -9.53 -18.49
N VAL A 90 18.51 -9.56 -18.79
CA VAL A 90 17.94 -8.73 -19.86
C VAL A 90 18.04 -7.24 -19.53
N ALA A 91 17.83 -6.82 -18.28
CA ALA A 91 18.01 -5.43 -17.88
C ALA A 91 19.48 -4.98 -18.05
N LEU A 92 20.45 -5.81 -17.67
CA LEU A 92 21.88 -5.54 -17.87
C LEU A 92 22.24 -5.40 -19.36
N GLN A 93 21.71 -6.28 -20.21
CA GLN A 93 21.93 -6.21 -21.67
C GLN A 93 21.34 -4.96 -22.32
N ARG A 94 20.40 -4.29 -21.63
CA ARG A 94 19.78 -3.04 -22.07
C ARG A 94 20.48 -1.80 -21.51
N GLU A 95 21.52 -1.98 -20.71
CA GLU A 95 22.33 -0.89 -20.16
C GLU A 95 21.49 0.11 -19.36
N VAL A 96 20.55 -0.39 -18.55
CA VAL A 96 19.75 0.46 -17.66
C VAL A 96 20.63 1.20 -16.65
N GLU A 97 20.24 2.42 -16.29
CA GLU A 97 21.05 3.29 -15.42
C GLU A 97 20.97 2.93 -13.93
N GLY A 98 19.89 2.28 -13.50
CA GLY A 98 19.66 1.93 -12.09
C GLY A 98 20.46 0.71 -11.64
N ASP A 99 20.82 0.69 -10.36
CA ASP A 99 21.45 -0.49 -9.75
C ASP A 99 20.44 -1.63 -9.63
N LEU A 100 20.88 -2.85 -9.96
CA LEU A 100 20.02 -4.04 -9.99
C LEU A 100 20.40 -5.04 -8.88
N PHE A 101 19.40 -5.50 -8.14
CA PHE A 101 19.56 -6.46 -7.05
C PHE A 101 18.74 -7.72 -7.31
N LEU A 102 19.42 -8.87 -7.32
CA LEU A 102 18.76 -10.18 -7.27
C LEU A 102 18.26 -10.43 -5.84
N ALA A 103 16.95 -10.29 -5.62
CA ALA A 103 16.35 -10.38 -4.29
C ALA A 103 14.86 -10.80 -4.31
N ASP A 104 14.46 -11.60 -3.33
CA ASP A 104 13.05 -11.92 -3.06
C ASP A 104 12.42 -10.85 -2.17
N ILE A 105 11.57 -10.00 -2.74
CA ILE A 105 10.84 -8.95 -2.01
C ILE A 105 9.92 -9.52 -0.90
N GLY A 106 9.55 -10.80 -0.95
CA GLY A 106 8.78 -11.49 0.11
C GLY A 106 9.59 -11.83 1.37
N GLN A 107 10.92 -11.65 1.33
CA GLN A 107 11.79 -11.73 2.50
C GLN A 107 11.97 -10.37 3.20
N GLY A 108 11.49 -9.29 2.59
CA GLY A 108 11.62 -7.93 3.08
C GLY A 108 12.48 -7.05 2.17
N VAL A 109 12.57 -5.77 2.53
CA VAL A 109 13.31 -4.75 1.77
C VAL A 109 14.62 -4.43 2.52
N PRO A 110 15.80 -4.79 1.99
CA PRO A 110 17.06 -4.82 2.74
C PRO A 110 17.79 -3.46 2.76
N PHE A 111 17.07 -2.36 2.93
CA PHE A 111 17.64 -1.02 2.95
C PHE A 111 17.45 -0.34 4.30
N ARG A 112 18.36 0.61 4.61
CA ARG A 112 18.31 1.36 5.87
C ARG A 112 17.00 2.14 5.97
N PRO A 113 16.52 2.44 7.19
CA PRO A 113 15.30 3.21 7.34
C PRO A 113 15.39 4.59 6.69
N GLY A 114 14.34 5.01 5.98
CA GLY A 114 14.26 6.33 5.34
C GLY A 114 15.22 6.57 4.18
N THR A 115 15.67 5.50 3.50
CA THR A 115 16.58 5.58 2.35
C THR A 115 15.92 6.20 1.12
N PHE A 116 14.68 5.80 0.80
CA PHE A 116 14.04 6.17 -0.46
C PHE A 116 13.00 7.28 -0.28
N ASP A 117 12.91 8.15 -1.29
CA ASP A 117 11.88 9.17 -1.40
C ASP A 117 10.53 8.55 -1.78
N ALA A 118 10.58 7.59 -2.70
CA ALA A 118 9.41 6.89 -3.22
C ALA A 118 9.73 5.45 -3.60
N ALA A 119 8.68 4.65 -3.79
CA ALA A 119 8.80 3.33 -4.37
C ALA A 119 7.71 3.09 -5.42
N ILE A 120 8.05 2.30 -6.42
CA ILE A 120 7.13 1.87 -7.47
C ILE A 120 7.19 0.35 -7.56
N SER A 121 6.07 -0.27 -7.94
CA SER A 121 6.02 -1.70 -8.24
C SER A 121 4.97 -1.93 -9.31
N ILE A 122 5.37 -2.45 -10.47
CA ILE A 122 4.46 -2.64 -11.60
C ILE A 122 4.33 -4.12 -11.92
N SER A 123 3.12 -4.66 -11.79
CA SER A 123 2.80 -6.06 -12.07
C SER A 123 3.56 -7.09 -11.21
N ALA A 124 4.00 -6.74 -9.99
CA ALA A 124 4.85 -7.62 -9.17
C ALA A 124 4.24 -8.10 -7.84
N ILE A 125 3.60 -7.24 -7.05
CA ILE A 125 3.23 -7.61 -5.67
C ILE A 125 2.19 -8.74 -5.56
N GLN A 126 1.43 -9.05 -6.61
CA GLN A 126 0.49 -10.18 -6.59
C GLN A 126 1.20 -11.54 -6.48
N TRP A 127 2.47 -11.63 -6.87
CA TRP A 127 3.30 -12.83 -6.70
C TRP A 127 3.53 -13.18 -5.23
N LEU A 128 3.45 -12.20 -4.33
CA LEU A 128 3.54 -12.44 -2.88
C LEU A 128 2.35 -13.21 -2.31
N CYS A 129 1.25 -13.27 -3.05
CA CYS A 129 0.08 -14.08 -2.71
C CYS A 129 0.27 -15.57 -3.04
N ASN A 130 1.35 -15.94 -3.73
CA ASN A 130 1.67 -17.32 -4.02
C ASN A 130 2.51 -17.92 -2.89
N ALA A 131 2.13 -19.10 -2.41
CA ALA A 131 2.88 -19.83 -1.39
C ALA A 131 3.41 -21.13 -2.01
N GLU A 132 4.73 -21.20 -2.13
CA GLU A 132 5.44 -22.32 -2.78
C GLU A 132 5.66 -23.51 -1.83
N SER A 133 5.73 -23.25 -0.53
CA SER A 133 5.93 -24.25 0.51
C SER A 133 4.95 -24.05 1.67
N SER A 134 4.67 -25.12 2.40
CA SER A 134 3.80 -25.09 3.59
C SER A 134 4.33 -24.20 4.71
N ASP A 135 5.64 -23.93 4.70
CA ASP A 135 6.34 -23.22 5.78
C ASP A 135 6.30 -21.70 5.59
N VAL A 136 5.85 -21.23 4.43
CA VAL A 136 5.78 -19.80 4.09
C VAL A 136 4.35 -19.42 3.72
N SER A 137 3.70 -18.62 4.58
CA SER A 137 2.37 -18.10 4.28
C SER A 137 2.41 -16.83 3.42
N PRO A 138 1.43 -16.62 2.52
CA PRO A 138 1.28 -15.36 1.79
C PRO A 138 1.18 -14.14 2.71
N GLU A 139 0.45 -14.28 3.82
CA GLU A 139 0.31 -13.23 4.83
C GLU A 139 1.65 -12.87 5.48
N GLY A 140 2.50 -13.87 5.72
CA GLY A 140 3.85 -13.67 6.25
C GLY A 140 4.77 -12.95 5.27
N ARG A 141 4.73 -13.33 3.98
CA ARG A 141 5.50 -12.67 2.91
C ARG A 141 5.06 -11.21 2.73
N LEU A 142 3.76 -10.97 2.61
CA LEU A 142 3.18 -9.62 2.50
C LEU A 142 3.51 -8.76 3.72
N ARG A 143 3.45 -9.33 4.92
CA ARG A 143 3.83 -8.63 6.16
C ARG A 143 5.28 -8.17 6.11
N ARG A 144 6.23 -9.09 5.85
CA ARG A 144 7.66 -8.76 5.78
C ARG A 144 7.96 -7.71 4.70
N PHE A 145 7.33 -7.86 3.54
CA PHE A 145 7.44 -6.92 2.44
C PHE A 145 7.01 -5.52 2.84
N PHE A 146 5.78 -5.34 3.33
CA PHE A 146 5.25 -4.01 3.66
C PHE A 146 5.91 -3.41 4.92
N GLU A 147 6.28 -4.20 5.94
CA GLU A 147 7.04 -3.71 7.08
C GLU A 147 8.42 -3.20 6.66
N GLY A 148 9.11 -3.95 5.79
CA GLY A 148 10.39 -3.53 5.22
C GLY A 148 10.26 -2.27 4.35
N LEU A 149 9.30 -2.26 3.43
CA LEU A 149 9.05 -1.11 2.55
C LEU A 149 8.71 0.15 3.35
N TYR A 150 7.86 0.03 4.37
CA TYR A 150 7.51 1.15 5.24
C TYR A 150 8.73 1.73 5.94
N ALA A 151 9.61 0.85 6.45
CA ALA A 151 10.84 1.27 7.12
C ALA A 151 11.78 1.97 6.13
N SER A 152 11.97 1.43 4.93
CA SER A 152 12.93 1.95 3.94
C SER A 152 12.51 3.28 3.30
N LEU A 153 11.22 3.65 3.35
CA LEU A 153 10.73 4.93 2.84
C LEU A 153 10.87 6.05 3.88
N ARG A 154 11.23 7.26 3.43
CA ARG A 154 11.29 8.43 4.31
C ARG A 154 9.90 8.81 4.82
N ARG A 155 9.86 9.58 5.90
CA ARG A 155 8.59 10.19 6.37
C ARG A 155 8.03 11.10 5.28
N GLY A 156 6.73 10.94 4.99
CA GLY A 156 6.07 11.59 3.86
C GLY A 156 6.37 10.96 2.49
N GLY A 157 7.19 9.90 2.44
CA GLY A 157 7.42 9.13 1.22
C GLY A 157 6.17 8.41 0.75
N ARG A 158 6.10 8.17 -0.56
CA ARG A 158 4.96 7.53 -1.23
C ARG A 158 5.38 6.24 -1.90
N ALA A 159 4.45 5.29 -1.99
CA ALA A 159 4.64 4.12 -2.84
C ALA A 159 3.39 3.86 -3.68
N VAL A 160 3.58 3.50 -4.94
CA VAL A 160 2.48 3.10 -5.83
C VAL A 160 2.78 1.71 -6.38
N CYS A 161 1.87 0.78 -6.09
CA CYS A 161 1.99 -0.60 -6.55
C CYS A 161 0.82 -0.93 -7.48
N GLN A 162 1.09 -1.13 -8.77
CA GLN A 162 0.14 -1.69 -9.72
C GLN A 162 0.16 -3.22 -9.60
N PHE A 163 -1.01 -3.86 -9.51
CA PHE A 163 -1.11 -5.31 -9.31
C PHE A 163 -2.38 -5.94 -9.89
N TYR A 164 -2.37 -7.26 -10.02
CA TYR A 164 -3.47 -8.06 -10.58
C TYR A 164 -4.01 -9.07 -9.56
N PRO A 165 -4.87 -8.65 -8.60
CA PRO A 165 -5.43 -9.59 -7.63
C PRO A 165 -6.26 -10.68 -8.33
N LYS A 166 -6.23 -11.90 -7.80
CA LYS A 166 -7.06 -13.02 -8.29
C LYS A 166 -8.53 -12.85 -7.92
N ASN A 167 -8.80 -12.28 -6.76
CA ASN A 167 -10.12 -12.08 -6.19
C ASN A 167 -10.07 -10.99 -5.10
N ASP A 168 -11.24 -10.62 -4.58
CA ASP A 168 -11.36 -9.59 -3.53
C ASP A 168 -10.67 -9.98 -2.22
N VAL A 169 -10.49 -11.28 -1.97
CA VAL A 169 -9.76 -11.77 -0.80
C VAL A 169 -8.29 -11.39 -0.91
N GLN A 170 -7.64 -11.64 -2.04
CA GLN A 170 -6.25 -11.20 -2.27
C GLN A 170 -6.13 -9.67 -2.26
N ARG A 171 -7.07 -8.95 -2.90
CA ARG A 171 -7.12 -7.48 -2.86
C ARG A 171 -7.16 -6.95 -1.42
N SER A 172 -7.98 -7.57 -0.57
CA SER A 172 -8.12 -7.19 0.84
C SER A 172 -6.91 -7.60 1.69
N MET A 173 -6.30 -8.74 1.37
CA MET A 173 -5.10 -9.24 2.04
C MET A 173 -3.91 -8.29 1.83
N ILE A 174 -3.67 -7.89 0.58
CA ILE A 174 -2.58 -6.97 0.20
C ILE A 174 -2.78 -5.61 0.89
N SER A 175 -3.95 -4.99 0.72
CA SER A 175 -4.22 -3.68 1.33
C SER A 175 -4.21 -3.74 2.86
N GLY A 176 -4.75 -4.81 3.45
CA GLY A 176 -4.71 -5.05 4.89
C GLY A 176 -3.29 -5.20 5.44
N ALA A 177 -2.37 -5.83 4.70
CA ALA A 177 -0.97 -5.93 5.09
C ALA A 177 -0.27 -4.55 5.07
N ALA A 178 -0.51 -3.74 4.04
CA ALA A 178 0.04 -2.38 3.97
C ALA A 178 -0.47 -1.50 5.12
N ILE A 179 -1.76 -1.55 5.43
CA ILE A 179 -2.35 -0.80 6.55
C ILE A 179 -1.75 -1.24 7.89
N LYS A 180 -1.59 -2.55 8.09
CA LYS A 180 -0.98 -3.09 9.32
C LYS A 180 0.48 -2.68 9.48
N ALA A 181 1.23 -2.52 8.38
CA ALA A 181 2.59 -2.00 8.41
C ALA A 181 2.67 -0.50 8.76
N GLY A 182 1.56 0.23 8.67
CA GLY A 182 1.46 1.65 9.08
C GLY A 182 1.28 2.65 7.94
N PHE A 183 1.11 2.16 6.71
CA PHE A 183 0.80 3.04 5.57
C PHE A 183 -0.60 3.66 5.69
N GLY A 184 -0.74 4.91 5.24
CA GLY A 184 -2.04 5.36 4.72
C GLY A 184 -2.22 4.69 3.37
N ALA A 185 -3.32 3.97 3.16
CA ALA A 185 -3.51 3.14 1.97
C ALA A 185 -4.82 3.48 1.25
N GLY A 186 -4.79 3.46 -0.07
CA GLY A 186 -5.94 3.68 -0.93
C GLY A 186 -5.81 2.82 -2.16
N ILE A 187 -6.95 2.37 -2.69
CA ILE A 187 -7.00 1.63 -3.95
C ILE A 187 -7.71 2.49 -4.98
N LEU A 188 -7.06 2.66 -6.11
CA LEU A 188 -7.59 3.29 -7.31
C LEU A 188 -7.74 2.22 -8.41
N GLU A 189 -8.85 2.28 -9.13
CA GLU A 189 -9.12 1.39 -10.26
C GLU A 189 -9.38 2.23 -11.51
N ASP A 190 -8.48 2.17 -12.48
CA ASP A 190 -8.69 2.77 -13.80
C ASP A 190 -9.48 1.79 -14.68
N ASP A 191 -10.39 2.32 -15.50
CA ASP A 191 -11.29 1.57 -16.42
C ASP A 191 -12.11 0.45 -15.74
N PRO A 192 -12.86 0.75 -14.65
CA PRO A 192 -13.58 -0.26 -13.89
C PRO A 192 -14.61 -1.03 -14.74
N GLY A 193 -14.72 -2.33 -14.50
CA GLY A 193 -15.66 -3.20 -15.22
C GLY A 193 -15.24 -3.57 -16.65
N THR A 194 -14.08 -3.11 -17.13
CA THR A 194 -13.55 -3.47 -18.44
C THR A 194 -12.46 -4.55 -18.34
N LYS A 195 -12.11 -5.17 -19.48
CA LYS A 195 -10.95 -6.06 -19.58
C LYS A 195 -9.60 -5.32 -19.45
N SER A 196 -9.63 -3.99 -19.53
CA SER A 196 -8.45 -3.13 -19.41
C SER A 196 -8.20 -2.67 -17.98
N SER A 197 -9.09 -2.98 -17.03
CA SER A 197 -9.03 -2.52 -15.64
C SER A 197 -7.63 -2.69 -15.03
N LYS A 198 -7.15 -1.60 -14.40
CA LYS A 198 -5.86 -1.52 -13.70
C LYS A 198 -6.07 -1.07 -12.28
N LEU A 199 -5.57 -1.87 -11.33
CA LEU A 199 -5.62 -1.56 -9.91
C LEU A 199 -4.27 -1.03 -9.42
N TYR A 200 -4.30 0.09 -8.72
CA TYR A 200 -3.16 0.74 -8.10
C TYR A 200 -3.39 0.87 -6.60
N LEU A 201 -2.45 0.35 -5.82
CA LEU A 201 -2.36 0.58 -4.38
C LEU A 201 -1.47 1.80 -4.15
N VAL A 202 -2.07 2.88 -3.65
CA VAL A 202 -1.39 4.14 -3.34
C VAL A 202 -1.16 4.22 -1.84
N LEU A 203 0.11 4.40 -1.45
CA LEU A 203 0.58 4.30 -0.08
C LEU A 203 1.32 5.57 0.36
N THR A 204 1.13 5.98 1.61
CA THR A 204 1.84 7.11 2.23
C THR A 204 2.44 6.75 3.58
N VAL A 205 3.69 7.17 3.82
CA VAL A 205 4.37 7.01 5.12
C VAL A 205 4.09 8.22 6.00
N GLY A 206 3.60 7.99 7.22
CA GLY A 206 3.38 9.05 8.20
C GLY A 206 2.08 9.86 8.03
N GLY A 207 1.08 9.35 7.30
CA GLY A 207 -0.26 9.93 7.14
C GLY A 207 -0.97 10.14 8.47
N GLY A 208 -1.26 11.41 8.77
CA GLY A 208 -1.75 11.90 10.05
C GLY A 208 -1.86 13.41 10.00
N GLY A 209 -2.60 13.95 9.02
CA GLY A 209 -2.92 15.38 8.94
C GLY A 209 -1.79 16.30 8.46
N LEU A 210 -0.77 15.75 7.80
CA LEU A 210 0.24 16.55 7.10
C LEU A 210 -0.25 16.96 5.70
N PRO A 211 0.15 18.11 5.15
CA PRO A 211 -0.04 18.43 3.74
C PRO A 211 0.58 17.30 2.88
N GLY A 212 -0.21 16.65 2.02
CA GLY A 212 0.22 15.47 1.26
C GLY A 212 -0.26 14.11 1.81
N ASP A 213 -1.15 14.10 2.83
CA ASP A 213 -1.85 12.89 3.26
C ASP A 213 -2.66 12.28 2.10
N ILE A 214 -2.97 10.98 2.17
CA ILE A 214 -3.65 10.26 1.09
C ILE A 214 -4.98 10.95 0.69
N THR A 215 -5.67 11.56 1.67
CA THR A 215 -6.90 12.31 1.44
C THR A 215 -6.72 13.57 0.60
N GLY A 216 -5.52 14.17 0.58
CA GLY A 216 -5.17 15.31 -0.26
C GLY A 216 -4.77 14.90 -1.67
N VAL A 217 -4.05 13.79 -1.81
CA VAL A 217 -3.61 13.24 -3.11
C VAL A 217 -4.80 12.70 -3.92
N VAL A 218 -5.78 12.11 -3.23
CA VAL A 218 -7.00 11.54 -3.86
C VAL A 218 -8.18 12.52 -3.85
N ASN A 219 -7.97 13.76 -3.40
CA ASN A 219 -9.03 14.76 -3.32
C ASN A 219 -9.46 15.17 -4.74
N GLY A 220 -10.68 14.83 -5.14
CA GLY A 220 -11.19 15.10 -6.49
C GLY A 220 -10.98 13.97 -7.50
N MET A 221 -10.53 12.78 -7.07
CA MET A 221 -10.57 11.57 -7.90
C MET A 221 -11.84 10.78 -7.59
N ASP A 222 -12.72 10.64 -8.58
CA ASP A 222 -14.08 10.09 -8.40
C ASP A 222 -14.12 8.58 -8.03
N ASP A 223 -13.00 7.85 -8.17
CA ASP A 223 -12.94 6.38 -8.04
C ASP A 223 -11.94 5.85 -6.98
N VAL A 224 -11.66 6.63 -5.92
CA VAL A 224 -10.68 6.22 -4.89
C VAL A 224 -11.32 5.71 -3.60
N SER A 225 -11.07 4.43 -3.29
CA SER A 225 -11.37 3.86 -1.97
C SER A 225 -10.23 4.15 -1.00
N VAL A 226 -10.39 5.18 -0.16
CA VAL A 226 -9.43 5.51 0.91
C VAL A 226 -9.65 4.56 2.09
N LEU A 227 -8.62 3.78 2.40
CA LEU A 227 -8.61 2.81 3.51
C LEU A 227 -7.63 3.29 4.59
N ASP A 228 -7.97 4.37 5.28
CA ASP A 228 -7.19 4.83 6.44
C ASP A 228 -7.76 4.28 7.76
N ALA A 229 -7.10 3.24 8.30
CA ALA A 229 -7.45 2.67 9.60
C ALA A 229 -7.20 3.65 10.76
N ARG A 230 -6.30 4.65 10.60
CA ARG A 230 -6.00 5.62 11.64
C ARG A 230 -7.10 6.68 11.75
N ARG A 231 -7.68 7.13 10.64
CA ARG A 231 -8.88 7.99 10.67
C ARG A 231 -10.05 7.34 11.40
N LYS A 232 -10.24 6.02 11.28
CA LYS A 232 -11.25 5.30 12.09
C LYS A 232 -10.95 5.40 13.58
N ALA A 233 -9.68 5.32 13.99
CA ALA A 233 -9.27 5.54 15.38
C ALA A 233 -9.46 7.01 15.81
N THR A 234 -9.20 7.98 14.93
CA THR A 234 -9.38 9.42 15.21
C THR A 234 -10.86 9.82 15.26
N GLU A 235 -11.72 9.24 14.42
CA GLU A 235 -13.18 9.44 14.43
C GLU A 235 -13.83 8.74 15.63
N ILE A 236 -13.34 7.55 16.03
CA ILE A 236 -13.73 6.90 17.28
C ILE A 236 -13.29 7.74 18.50
N ASN A 237 -12.14 8.42 18.43
CA ASN A 237 -11.67 9.30 19.50
C ASN A 237 -12.35 10.69 19.50
N ASN A 238 -12.81 11.18 18.33
CA ASN A 238 -13.54 12.44 18.19
C ASN A 238 -15.05 12.30 18.40
N ALA A 239 -15.58 11.08 18.38
CA ALA A 239 -16.93 10.77 18.85
C ALA A 239 -16.99 10.82 20.39
N ARG A 240 -17.08 12.03 20.94
CA ARG A 240 -17.31 12.34 22.37
C ARG A 240 -16.48 11.46 23.32
N GLY A 241 -15.33 11.99 23.74
CA GLY A 241 -14.46 11.38 24.74
C GLY A 241 -15.21 10.82 25.98
N PRO A 242 -14.60 9.89 26.71
CA PRO A 242 -15.27 9.09 27.74
C PRO A 242 -16.05 9.98 28.72
N PRO A 243 -17.31 9.61 29.07
CA PRO A 243 -18.17 10.48 29.86
C PRO A 243 -17.54 10.78 31.22
N ARG A 244 -17.42 12.07 31.55
CA ARG A 244 -16.84 12.53 32.82
C ARG A 244 -17.61 11.94 34.00
N LYS A 245 -16.87 11.50 35.02
CA LYS A 245 -17.42 10.91 36.24
C LYS A 245 -18.40 11.88 36.90
N GLY A 246 -19.68 11.50 36.98
CA GLY A 246 -20.75 12.31 37.56
C GLY A 246 -21.73 12.92 36.56
N ASP A 247 -21.40 12.92 35.26
CA ASP A 247 -22.32 13.39 34.23
C ASP A 247 -23.43 12.37 33.97
N LYS A 248 -24.58 12.84 33.46
CA LYS A 248 -25.77 11.99 33.21
C LYS A 248 -25.45 10.75 32.38
N ALA A 249 -24.61 10.90 31.34
CA ALA A 249 -24.18 9.78 30.50
C ALA A 249 -23.36 8.74 31.28
N TRP A 250 -22.46 9.19 32.16
CA TRP A 250 -21.67 8.31 33.03
C TRP A 250 -22.57 7.54 34.02
N ILE A 251 -23.57 8.22 34.60
CA ILE A 251 -24.52 7.62 35.55
C ILE A 251 -25.38 6.55 34.87
N LEU A 252 -25.88 6.81 33.65
CA LEU A 252 -26.71 5.85 32.91
C LEU A 252 -25.91 4.61 32.53
N ASN A 253 -24.68 4.79 32.03
CA ASN A 253 -23.82 3.67 31.64
C ASN A 253 -23.44 2.80 32.86
N LYS A 254 -23.20 3.41 34.03
CA LYS A 254 -22.97 2.68 35.28
C LYS A 254 -24.21 1.92 35.76
N LYS A 255 -25.41 2.49 35.63
CA LYS A 255 -26.66 1.80 35.96
C LYS A 255 -26.87 0.57 35.09
N GLU A 256 -26.65 0.69 33.78
CA GLU A 256 -26.76 -0.43 32.85
C GLU A 256 -25.74 -1.53 33.14
N GLN A 257 -24.48 -1.15 33.38
CA GLN A 257 -23.43 -2.10 33.75
C GLN A 257 -23.75 -2.87 35.04
N MET A 258 -24.35 -2.23 36.03
CA MET A 258 -24.74 -2.87 37.30
C MET A 258 -25.96 -3.78 37.13
N ALA A 259 -26.92 -3.39 36.28
CA ALA A 259 -28.07 -4.22 35.94
C ALA A 259 -27.65 -5.50 35.18
N LYS A 260 -26.73 -5.40 34.20
CA LYS A 260 -26.15 -6.56 33.50
C LYS A 260 -25.40 -7.52 34.45
N LYS A 261 -24.91 -7.01 35.59
CA LYS A 261 -24.29 -7.81 36.66
C LYS A 261 -25.31 -8.34 37.67
N GLY A 262 -26.61 -8.28 37.37
CA GLY A 262 -27.70 -8.79 38.22
C GLY A 262 -27.94 -7.98 39.49
N LYS A 263 -27.37 -6.78 39.62
CA LYS A 263 -27.57 -5.94 40.82
C LYS A 263 -28.88 -5.15 40.71
N VAL A 264 -29.52 -4.93 41.86
CA VAL A 264 -30.74 -4.10 41.94
C VAL A 264 -30.37 -2.64 41.67
N VAL A 265 -30.90 -2.07 40.58
CA VAL A 265 -30.64 -0.69 40.15
C VAL A 265 -31.96 0.10 40.09
N LYS A 266 -31.99 1.30 40.70
CA LYS A 266 -33.17 2.19 40.65
C LYS A 266 -33.40 2.75 39.25
N ALA A 267 -34.67 2.83 38.84
CA ALA A 267 -35.09 3.40 37.56
C ALA A 267 -34.52 4.82 37.32
N SER A 268 -34.25 5.15 36.06
CA SER A 268 -33.90 6.51 35.64
C SER A 268 -35.15 7.39 35.63
N SER A 269 -35.01 8.61 36.15
CA SER A 269 -36.03 9.67 36.07
C SER A 269 -35.52 10.89 35.31
N ARG A 270 -36.42 11.84 34.98
CA ARG A 270 -36.08 13.11 34.34
C ARG A 270 -35.05 13.95 35.12
N TYR A 271 -34.87 13.66 36.42
CA TYR A 271 -33.91 14.33 37.31
C TYR A 271 -32.55 13.60 37.43
N THR A 272 -32.35 12.49 36.72
CA THR A 272 -31.09 11.71 36.78
C THR A 272 -29.91 12.55 36.29
N GLY A 273 -28.88 12.69 37.13
CA GLY A 273 -27.67 13.46 36.83
C GLY A 273 -27.81 14.98 36.95
N ARG A 274 -28.96 15.49 37.43
CA ARG A 274 -29.15 16.92 37.65
C ARG A 274 -28.49 17.35 38.97
N LYS A 275 -27.62 18.36 38.95
CA LYS A 275 -27.07 18.98 40.17
C LYS A 275 -28.23 19.56 40.99
N ARG A 276 -28.36 19.13 42.24
CA ARG A 276 -29.31 19.73 43.19
C ARG A 276 -28.70 21.04 43.70
N ARG A 277 -29.50 22.11 43.78
CA ARG A 277 -29.09 23.33 44.49
C ARG A 277 -29.02 23.00 45.98
N ILE A 278 -27.94 23.45 46.62
CA ILE A 278 -27.79 23.35 48.08
C ILE A 278 -28.82 24.29 48.68
N ALA A 279 -29.78 23.74 49.43
CA ALA A 279 -30.56 24.52 50.38
C ALA A 279 -29.74 24.54 51.67
N PHE A 280 -29.44 25.75 52.16
CA PHE A 280 -28.75 25.93 53.43
C PHE A 280 -29.57 25.33 54.57
#